data_AF-A0A8H7FNF8-F1
#
_entry.id   AF-A0A8H7FNF8-F1
#
_cell.length_a   1.000
_cell.length_b   1.000
_cell.length_c   1.000
_cell.angle_alpha   90.00
_cell.angle_beta   90.00
_cell.angle_gamma   90.00
#
_symmetry.space_group_name_H-M   'P 1'
#
loop_
_entity.id
_entity.type
_entity.pdbx_description
1 polymer ?
#
loop_
_entity_poly.entity_id
_entity_poly.type
_entity_poly.pdbx_seq_one_letter_code
_entity_poly.pdbx_strand_id
1 'polypeptide(L)'
;MEPRESFREIAVKVHIRRPEKDSWVYLGRALVSQEVVGQASRVVVRAVQSQKIIAVFGEMSDLQAEKRGNFVVLGCVEGSRVISWSLNALNNSETLRLMASIELACYRCKQALADPRMHNKSRRRIERVIKDDRRRRHRRRKDADAMVDAFAKQNIGEPVD
;
A
#
# COMPACT_ATOMS: atom_id res chain seq x y z
N MET A 1 -20.41 -25.04 20.58
CA MET A 1 -20.05 -23.67 20.15
C MET A 1 -19.21 -23.84 18.90
N GLU A 2 -19.86 -23.84 17.73
CA GLU A 2 -19.17 -23.97 16.44
C GLU A 2 -18.13 -22.85 16.32
N PRO A 3 -16.88 -23.13 15.89
CA PRO A 3 -15.94 -22.07 15.57
C PRO A 3 -16.60 -21.24 14.47
N ARG A 4 -16.82 -19.95 14.74
CA ARG A 4 -17.27 -19.00 13.69
C ARG A 4 -16.38 -19.24 12.48
N GLU A 5 -16.98 -19.60 11.34
CA GLU A 5 -16.27 -19.80 10.08
C GLU A 5 -15.24 -18.69 9.93
N SER A 6 -13.95 -19.05 9.92
CA SER A 6 -12.87 -18.11 9.68
C SER A 6 -13.22 -17.39 8.37
N PHE A 7 -13.48 -16.09 8.42
CA PHE A 7 -13.64 -15.26 7.23
C PHE A 7 -12.52 -15.64 6.25
N ARG A 8 -12.88 -16.31 5.15
CA ARG A 8 -11.94 -17.02 4.29
C ARG A 8 -10.75 -16.13 3.96
N GLU A 9 -9.57 -16.57 4.36
CA GLU A 9 -8.30 -15.89 4.09
C GLU A 9 -8.20 -15.58 2.59
N ILE A 10 -7.63 -14.42 2.27
CA ILE A 10 -7.48 -13.96 0.90
C ILE A 10 -6.03 -14.18 0.48
N ALA A 11 -5.82 -15.06 -0.49
CA ALA A 11 -4.49 -15.30 -1.05
C ALA A 11 -4.07 -14.14 -1.96
N VAL A 12 -2.87 -13.60 -1.72
CA VAL A 12 -2.33 -12.48 -2.49
C VAL A 12 -0.87 -12.69 -2.88
N LYS A 13 -0.44 -12.06 -3.98
CA LYS A 13 0.98 -11.78 -4.23
C LYS A 13 1.30 -10.39 -3.70
N VAL A 14 2.40 -10.27 -2.94
CA VAL A 14 2.75 -9.04 -2.22
C VAL A 14 3.94 -8.37 -2.89
N HIS A 15 3.82 -7.07 -3.16
CA HIS A 15 4.96 -6.21 -3.46
C HIS A 15 5.01 -5.04 -2.48
N ILE A 16 6.22 -4.58 -2.19
CA ILE A 16 6.46 -3.39 -1.39
C ILE A 16 7.33 -2.41 -2.18
N ARG A 17 7.06 -1.11 -2.02
CA ARG A 17 7.96 -0.04 -2.42
C ARG A 17 8.27 0.77 -1.17
N ARG A 18 9.55 0.87 -0.84
CA ARG A 18 10.01 1.65 0.31
C ARG A 18 10.45 3.05 -0.14
N PRO A 19 10.46 4.05 0.76
CA PRO A 19 10.88 5.42 0.43
C PRO A 19 12.28 5.52 -0.19
N GLU A 20 13.17 4.61 0.18
CA GLU A 20 14.59 4.57 -0.17
C GLU A 20 14.81 4.03 -1.59
N LYS A 21 13.81 3.34 -2.16
CA LYS A 21 13.89 2.72 -3.48
C LYS A 21 12.57 2.84 -4.22
N ASP A 22 12.55 3.57 -5.32
CA ASP A 22 11.34 3.83 -6.13
C ASP A 22 10.92 2.66 -7.04
N SER A 23 11.34 1.44 -6.69
CA SER A 23 11.03 0.19 -7.38
C SER A 23 10.15 -0.69 -6.51
N TRP A 24 9.17 -1.36 -7.11
CA TRP A 24 8.43 -2.42 -6.44
C TRP A 24 9.32 -3.66 -6.25
N VAL A 25 9.31 -4.22 -5.04
CA VAL A 25 10.03 -5.44 -4.68
C VAL A 25 9.00 -6.51 -4.35
N TYR A 26 9.07 -7.65 -5.03
CA TYR A 26 8.22 -8.80 -4.75
C TYR A 26 8.65 -9.46 -3.44
N LEU A 27 7.70 -9.67 -2.52
CA LEU A 27 7.93 -10.29 -1.22
C LEU A 27 7.42 -11.73 -1.14
N GLY A 28 6.73 -12.23 -2.17
CA GLY A 28 6.19 -13.58 -2.19
C GLY A 28 4.65 -13.64 -2.15
N ARG A 29 4.15 -14.85 -1.90
CA ARG A 29 2.73 -15.13 -1.68
C ARG A 29 2.39 -14.99 -0.20
N ALA A 30 1.23 -14.42 0.10
CA ALA A 30 0.74 -14.25 1.45
C ALA A 30 -0.74 -14.62 1.55
N LEU A 31 -1.17 -14.92 2.77
CA LEU A 31 -2.57 -15.02 3.17
C LEU A 31 -2.91 -13.78 3.96
N VAL A 32 -4.02 -13.15 3.60
CA VAL A 32 -4.57 -11.98 4.30
C VAL A 32 -5.74 -12.44 5.14
N SER A 33 -5.66 -12.23 6.44
CA SER A 33 -6.72 -12.52 7.40
C SER A 33 -7.16 -11.24 8.11
N GLN A 34 -8.41 -11.19 8.54
CA GLN A 34 -8.91 -10.15 9.43
C GLN A 34 -8.98 -10.72 10.85
N GLU A 35 -8.16 -10.18 11.73
CA GLU A 35 -8.08 -10.59 13.13
C GLU A 35 -8.77 -9.54 14.01
N VAL A 36 -9.43 -9.98 15.07
CA VAL A 36 -9.99 -9.12 16.11
C VAL A 36 -9.21 -9.35 17.40
N VAL A 37 -8.58 -8.30 17.91
CA VAL A 37 -7.83 -8.32 19.17
C VAL A 37 -8.51 -7.36 20.14
N GLY A 38 -9.23 -7.91 21.12
CA GLY A 38 -10.08 -7.13 22.02
C GLY A 38 -11.19 -6.40 21.25
N GLN A 39 -11.17 -5.07 21.33
CA GLN A 39 -12.12 -4.17 20.65
C GLN A 39 -11.53 -3.51 19.39
N ALA A 40 -10.45 -4.08 18.83
CA ALA A 40 -9.77 -3.58 17.64
C ALA A 40 -9.74 -4.65 16.55
N SER A 41 -10.08 -4.25 15.32
CA SER A 41 -9.91 -5.09 14.12
C SER A 41 -8.61 -4.72 13.42
N ARG A 42 -7.93 -5.72 12.87
CA ARG A 42 -6.73 -5.54 12.06
C ARG A 42 -6.70 -6.53 10.90
N VAL A 43 -6.16 -6.10 9.78
CA VAL A 43 -5.78 -6.97 8.66
C VAL A 43 -4.33 -7.40 8.86
N VAL A 44 -4.09 -8.71 8.84
CA VAL A 44 -2.76 -9.32 8.96
C VAL A 44 -2.38 -9.97 7.64
N VAL A 45 -1.20 -9.63 7.13
CA VAL A 45 -0.62 -10.22 5.92
C VAL A 45 0.48 -11.18 6.33
N ARG A 46 0.27 -12.48 6.10
CA ARG A 46 1.18 -13.55 6.54
C ARG A 46 1.80 -14.27 5.35
N ALA A 47 3.13 -14.40 5.34
CA ALA A 47 3.84 -15.14 4.31
C ALA A 47 3.42 -16.62 4.31
N VAL A 48 3.06 -17.17 3.14
CA VAL A 48 2.61 -18.58 3.04
C VAL A 48 3.71 -19.55 3.49
N GLN A 49 4.95 -19.32 3.07
CA GLN A 49 6.05 -20.27 3.29
C GLN A 49 6.58 -20.25 4.73
N SER A 50 6.75 -19.06 5.31
CA SER A 50 7.40 -18.90 6.62
C SER A 50 6.43 -18.65 7.75
N GLN A 51 5.14 -18.43 7.44
CA GLN A 51 4.11 -18.01 8.40
C GLN A 51 4.43 -16.72 9.16
N LYS A 52 5.49 -16.00 8.74
CA LYS A 52 5.88 -14.70 9.31
C LYS A 52 4.88 -13.63 8.89
N ILE A 53 4.54 -12.77 9.84
CA ILE A 53 3.75 -11.56 9.56
C ILE A 53 4.62 -10.59 8.77
N ILE A 54 4.16 -10.19 7.60
CA ILE A 54 4.84 -9.24 6.71
C ILE A 54 4.35 -7.82 6.99
N ALA A 55 3.04 -7.66 7.22
CA ALA A 55 2.41 -6.38 7.49
C ALA A 55 1.15 -6.55 8.34
N VAL A 56 0.82 -5.51 9.09
CA VAL A 56 -0.43 -5.39 9.86
C VAL A 56 -1.02 -4.02 9.59
N PHE A 57 -2.30 -3.96 9.27
CA PHE A 57 -3.04 -2.73 9.04
C PHE A 57 -4.25 -2.69 9.98
N GLY A 58 -4.50 -1.58 10.65
CA GLY A 58 -5.65 -1.45 11.55
C GLY A 58 -6.00 0.01 11.80
N GLU A 59 -6.83 0.28 12.81
CA GLU A 59 -7.36 1.61 13.14
C GLU A 59 -6.28 2.70 13.22
N MET A 60 -5.09 2.35 13.73
CA MET A 60 -3.97 3.27 13.90
C MET A 60 -3.14 3.48 12.63
N SER A 61 -3.35 2.71 11.56
CA SER A 61 -2.60 2.85 10.32
C SER A 61 -3.02 4.12 9.56
N ASP A 62 -2.09 5.06 9.41
CA ASP A 62 -2.26 6.22 8.51
C ASP A 62 -2.11 5.75 7.05
N LEU A 63 -3.19 5.27 6.45
CA LEU A 63 -3.14 4.74 5.08
C LEU A 63 -4.26 5.23 4.17
N GLN A 64 -4.04 5.05 2.87
CA GLN A 64 -5.07 5.12 1.83
C GLN A 64 -5.02 3.84 1.00
N ALA A 65 -6.18 3.25 0.72
CA ALA A 65 -6.34 2.08 -0.14
C ALA A 65 -6.98 2.45 -1.47
N GLU A 66 -6.51 1.86 -2.56
CA GLU A 66 -7.04 2.06 -3.91
C GLU A 66 -7.06 0.73 -4.67
N LYS A 67 -8.20 0.39 -5.28
CA LYS A 67 -8.30 -0.76 -6.18
C LYS A 67 -7.81 -0.38 -7.58
N ARG A 68 -6.98 -1.25 -8.17
CA ARG A 68 -6.50 -1.13 -9.55
C ARG A 68 -6.55 -2.50 -10.21
N GLY A 69 -7.58 -2.80 -11.00
CA GLY A 69 -7.77 -4.15 -11.53
C GLY A 69 -7.89 -5.17 -10.38
N ASN A 70 -7.03 -6.19 -10.37
CA ASN A 70 -6.96 -7.22 -9.32
C ASN A 70 -6.00 -6.87 -8.16
N PHE A 71 -5.54 -5.61 -8.11
CA PHE A 71 -4.62 -5.14 -7.08
C PHE A 71 -5.36 -4.23 -6.10
N VAL A 72 -5.05 -4.37 -4.82
CA VAL A 72 -5.25 -3.31 -3.83
C VAL A 72 -3.90 -2.67 -3.56
N VAL A 73 -3.78 -1.37 -3.84
CA VAL A 73 -2.59 -0.56 -3.56
C VAL A 73 -2.83 0.22 -2.28
N LEU A 74 -1.93 0.06 -1.31
CA LEU A 74 -1.95 0.80 -0.05
C LEU A 74 -0.80 1.80 -0.04
N GLY A 75 -1.09 3.06 0.25
CA GLY A 75 -0.08 4.05 0.64
C GLY A 75 -0.13 4.22 2.14
N CYS A 76 0.89 3.78 2.86
CA CYS A 76 1.04 3.95 4.31
C CYS A 76 1.98 5.12 4.57
N VAL A 77 1.57 6.05 5.43
CA VAL A 77 2.36 7.22 5.84
C VAL A 77 3.08 6.90 7.14
N GLU A 78 4.41 6.99 7.11
CA GLU A 78 5.27 6.90 8.28
C GLU A 78 6.04 8.21 8.41
N GLY A 79 5.57 9.08 9.32
CA GLY A 79 6.09 10.44 9.48
C GLY A 79 5.83 11.30 8.23
N SER A 80 6.88 11.55 7.45
CA SER A 80 6.82 12.28 6.17
C SER A 80 7.06 11.40 4.94
N ARG A 81 7.25 10.09 5.16
CA ARG A 81 7.58 9.11 4.12
C ARG A 81 6.36 8.25 3.79
N VAL A 82 6.38 7.66 2.59
CA VAL A 82 5.31 6.77 2.12
C VAL A 82 5.90 5.40 1.78
N ILE A 83 5.45 4.37 2.49
CA ILE A 83 5.64 2.98 2.10
C ILE A 83 4.41 2.57 1.29
N SER A 84 4.62 2.02 0.10
CA SER A 84 3.52 1.51 -0.71
C SER A 84 3.50 0.00 -0.71
N TRP A 85 2.31 -0.58 -0.57
CA TRP A 85 2.06 -2.01 -0.70
C TRP A 85 1.18 -2.26 -1.91
N SER A 86 1.41 -3.36 -2.60
CA SER A 86 0.53 -3.86 -3.65
C SER A 86 0.18 -5.29 -3.33
N LEU A 87 -1.11 -5.54 -3.11
CA LEU A 87 -1.68 -6.84 -2.80
C LEU A 87 -2.50 -7.29 -4.01
N ASN A 88 -1.96 -8.24 -4.77
CA ASN A 88 -2.62 -8.78 -5.95
C ASN A 88 -3.44 -10.01 -5.58
N ALA A 89 -4.76 -9.88 -5.62
CA ALA A 89 -5.69 -10.97 -5.33
C ALA A 89 -5.96 -11.81 -6.58
N LEU A 90 -6.53 -13.01 -6.40
CA LEU A 90 -6.72 -13.96 -7.50
C LEU A 90 -7.72 -13.48 -8.56
N ASN A 91 -8.73 -12.71 -8.17
CA ASN A 91 -9.78 -12.22 -9.05
C ASN A 91 -10.43 -10.96 -8.48
N ASN A 92 -11.36 -10.39 -9.25
CA ASN A 92 -12.05 -9.15 -8.87
C ASN A 92 -12.86 -9.29 -7.57
N SER A 93 -13.53 -10.42 -7.35
CA SER A 93 -14.31 -10.67 -6.12
C SER A 93 -13.39 -10.66 -4.89
N GLU A 94 -12.28 -11.41 -4.94
CA GLU A 94 -11.25 -11.41 -3.89
C GLU A 94 -10.65 -10.03 -3.65
N THR A 95 -10.47 -9.24 -4.72
CA THR A 95 -9.97 -7.87 -4.62
C THR A 95 -10.94 -6.97 -3.88
N LEU A 96 -12.24 -7.10 -4.14
CA LEU A 96 -13.29 -6.34 -3.45
C LEU A 96 -13.40 -6.78 -1.98
N ARG A 97 -13.36 -8.08 -1.69
CA ARG A 97 -13.31 -8.60 -0.31
C ARG A 97 -12.12 -8.04 0.46
N LEU A 98 -10.94 -8.02 -0.18
CA LEU A 98 -9.71 -7.50 0.41
C LEU A 98 -9.83 -6.00 0.71
N MET A 99 -10.33 -5.23 -0.25
CA MET A 99 -10.52 -3.78 -0.09
C MET A 99 -11.48 -3.48 1.07
N ALA A 100 -12.63 -4.13 1.10
CA ALA A 100 -13.61 -3.97 2.18
C ALA A 100 -13.02 -4.34 3.55
N SER A 101 -12.26 -5.43 3.63
CA SER A 101 -11.60 -5.85 4.88
C SER A 101 -10.61 -4.81 5.38
N ILE A 102 -9.80 -4.24 4.49
CA ILE A 102 -8.84 -3.18 4.83
C ILE A 102 -9.56 -1.91 5.26
N GLU A 103 -10.58 -1.48 4.52
CA GLU A 103 -11.36 -0.28 4.86
C GLU A 103 -12.03 -0.43 6.22
N LEU A 104 -12.68 -1.56 6.50
CA LEU A 104 -13.33 -1.82 7.79
C LEU A 104 -12.33 -1.86 8.95
N ALA A 105 -11.19 -2.54 8.77
CA ALA A 105 -10.19 -2.66 9.84
C ALA A 105 -9.44 -1.35 10.11
N CYS A 106 -9.23 -0.52 9.09
CA CYS A 106 -8.46 0.72 9.18
C CYS A 106 -9.34 1.96 9.38
N TYR A 107 -10.67 1.82 9.36
CA TYR A 107 -11.57 2.92 9.59
C TYR A 107 -11.46 3.39 11.05
N ARG A 108 -11.11 4.67 11.25
CA ARG A 108 -10.97 5.31 12.55
C ARG A 108 -12.32 5.65 13.18
N CYS A 109 -13.15 4.64 13.44
CA CYS A 109 -14.50 4.84 13.96
C CYS A 109 -14.49 5.61 15.29
N LYS A 110 -13.57 5.32 16.21
CA LYS A 110 -13.53 5.97 17.52
C LYS A 110 -13.18 7.45 17.39
N GLN A 111 -12.20 7.79 16.56
CA GLN A 111 -11.82 9.18 16.33
C GLN A 111 -12.87 9.92 15.51
N ALA A 112 -13.51 9.27 14.54
CA ALA A 112 -14.58 9.85 13.75
C ALA A 112 -15.80 10.22 14.61
N LEU A 113 -16.09 9.43 15.66
CA LEU A 113 -17.16 9.70 16.62
C LEU A 113 -16.75 10.74 17.67
N ALA A 114 -15.51 10.69 18.17
CA ALA A 114 -15.03 11.57 19.23
C ALA A 114 -14.70 12.99 18.74
N ASP A 115 -14.07 13.13 17.56
CA ASP A 115 -13.76 14.43 16.95
C ASP A 115 -13.74 14.34 15.40
N PRO A 116 -14.89 14.57 14.75
CA PRO A 116 -15.00 14.52 13.29
C PRO A 116 -14.10 15.52 12.55
N ARG A 117 -13.79 16.69 13.15
CA ARG A 117 -12.98 17.73 12.52
C ARG A 117 -11.52 17.28 12.46
N MET A 118 -11.00 16.76 13.57
CA MET A 118 -9.65 16.22 13.63
C MET A 118 -9.48 14.97 12.76
N HIS A 119 -10.49 14.10 12.71
CA HIS A 119 -10.52 12.95 11.80
C HIS A 119 -10.36 13.38 10.33
N ASN A 120 -11.14 14.37 9.87
CA ASN A 120 -11.06 14.91 8.51
C ASN A 120 -9.70 15.59 8.22
N LYS A 121 -9.15 16.33 9.20
CA LYS A 121 -7.82 16.95 9.06
C LYS A 121 -6.73 15.90 8.88
N SER A 122 -6.78 14.81 9.65
CA SER A 122 -5.85 13.68 9.52
C SER A 122 -5.97 13.03 8.14
N ARG A 123 -7.19 12.71 7.70
CA ARG A 123 -7.42 12.10 6.38
C ARG A 123 -6.86 12.94 5.23
N ARG A 124 -7.10 14.26 5.24
CA ARG A 124 -6.54 15.19 4.25
C ARG A 124 -5.02 15.27 4.29
N ARG A 125 -4.41 15.16 5.47
CA ARG A 125 -2.95 15.10 5.62
C ARG A 125 -2.39 13.85 4.95
N ILE A 126 -2.97 12.68 5.24
CA ILE A 126 -2.56 11.39 4.65
C ILE A 126 -2.62 11.46 3.12
N GLU A 127 -3.77 11.89 2.58
CA GLU A 127 -3.97 12.05 1.13
C GLU A 127 -2.93 12.98 0.50
N ARG A 128 -2.65 14.13 1.13
CA ARG A 128 -1.66 15.10 0.65
C ARG A 128 -0.27 14.48 0.60
N VAL A 129 0.18 13.82 1.68
CA VAL A 129 1.51 13.21 1.75
C VAL A 129 1.68 12.13 0.67
N ILE A 130 0.66 11.29 0.46
CA ILE A 130 0.67 10.25 -0.57
C ILE A 130 0.69 10.85 -1.98
N LYS A 131 -0.12 11.89 -2.22
CA LYS A 131 -0.16 12.61 -3.50
C LYS A 131 1.17 13.27 -3.83
N ASP A 132 1.79 13.92 -2.85
CA ASP A 132 3.07 14.60 -3.03
C ASP A 132 4.22 13.62 -3.24
N ASP A 133 4.22 12.49 -2.52
CA ASP A 133 5.15 11.37 -2.80
C ASP A 133 4.99 10.87 -4.24
N ARG A 134 3.75 10.59 -4.68
CA ARG A 134 3.47 10.18 -6.07
C ARG A 134 3.98 11.19 -7.09
N ARG A 135 3.78 12.48 -6.86
CA ARG A 135 4.28 13.57 -7.72
C ARG A 135 5.80 13.59 -7.78
N ARG A 136 6.49 13.48 -6.65
CA ARG A 136 7.96 13.44 -6.59
C ARG A 136 8.52 12.23 -7.34
N ARG A 137 7.92 11.05 -7.16
CA ARG A 137 8.29 9.81 -7.86
C ARG A 137 8.10 9.91 -9.37
N HIS A 138 6.99 10.49 -9.81
CA HIS A 138 6.75 10.71 -11.24
C HIS A 138 7.77 11.67 -11.84
N ARG A 139 8.11 12.76 -11.13
CA ARG A 139 9.14 13.72 -11.57
C ARG A 139 10.50 13.05 -11.74
N ARG A 140 10.98 12.32 -10.72
CA ARG A 140 12.26 11.60 -10.79
C ARG A 140 12.33 10.58 -11.93
N ARG A 141 11.24 9.87 -12.21
CA ARG A 141 11.17 8.95 -13.36
C ARG A 141 11.28 9.70 -14.68
N LYS A 142 10.50 10.77 -14.84
CA LYS A 142 10.58 11.63 -16.03
C LYS A 142 12.00 12.19 -16.24
N ASP A 143 12.65 12.65 -15.17
CA ASP A 143 14.00 13.21 -15.23
C ASP A 143 15.04 12.13 -15.61
N ALA A 144 14.88 10.90 -15.10
CA ALA A 144 15.72 9.77 -15.48
C ALA A 144 15.51 9.36 -16.95
N ASP A 145 14.27 9.25 -17.40
CA ASP A 145 13.94 8.93 -18.80
C ASP A 145 14.49 10.00 -19.75
N ALA A 146 14.36 11.28 -19.40
CA ALA A 146 14.92 12.39 -20.18
C ALA A 146 16.46 12.36 -20.25
N MET A 147 17.12 11.95 -19.17
CA MET A 147 18.58 11.77 -19.15
C MET A 147 19.01 10.62 -20.08
N VAL A 148 18.30 9.48 -20.04
CA VAL A 148 18.53 8.34 -20.93
C VAL A 148 18.37 8.76 -22.39
N ASP A 149 17.31 9.50 -22.73
CA ASP A 149 17.09 10.02 -24.08
C ASP A 149 18.19 10.98 -24.54
N ALA A 150 18.71 11.82 -23.63
CA ALA A 150 19.81 12.73 -23.94
C ALA A 150 21.11 11.98 -24.23
N PHE A 151 21.44 10.96 -23.43
CA PHE A 151 22.61 10.09 -23.68
C PHE A 151 22.48 9.29 -24.97
N ALA A 152 21.29 8.76 -25.27
CA ALA A 152 21.06 8.00 -26.50
C ALA A 152 21.23 8.84 -27.78
N LYS A 153 21.08 10.17 -27.68
CA LYS A 153 21.26 11.12 -28.80
C LYS A 153 22.70 11.61 -28.95
N GLN A 154 23.58 11.36 -27.98
CA GLN A 154 24.99 11.69 -28.09
C GLN A 154 25.72 10.60 -28.87
N ASN A 155 26.16 10.90 -30.10
CA ASN A 155 27.07 10.04 -30.85
C ASN A 155 28.49 10.19 -30.28
N ILE A 156 29.17 9.08 -30.00
CA ILE A 156 30.54 9.03 -29.46
C ILE A 156 31.58 9.38 -30.56
N GLY A 157 31.24 10.27 -31.50
CA GLY A 157 31.97 10.40 -32.78
C GLY A 157 32.18 11.81 -33.29
N GLU A 158 31.90 12.87 -32.52
CA GLU A 158 32.36 14.21 -32.89
C GLU A 158 33.74 14.46 -32.27
N PRO A 159 34.81 14.64 -33.09
CA PRO A 159 36.04 15.22 -32.61
C PRO A 159 35.74 16.67 -32.19
N VAL A 160 36.21 17.02 -30.99
CA VAL A 160 36.29 18.42 -30.57
C VAL A 160 37.43 19.04 -31.36
N ASP A 161 37.09 19.80 -32.41
CA ASP A 161 38.01 20.77 -33.02
C ASP A 161 38.03 22.08 -32.20
#